data_AF-A0A1H0U5A6-F1
#
_entry.id   AF-A0A1H0U5A6-F1
#
_cell.length_a   1.000
_cell.length_b   1.000
_cell.length_c   1.000
_cell.angle_alpha   90.00
_cell.angle_beta   90.00
_cell.angle_gamma   90.00
#
_symmetry.space_group_name_H-M   'P 1'
#
loop_
_entity.id
_entity.type
_entity.pdbx_description
1 polymer ?
#
loop_
_entity_poly.entity_id
_entity_poly.type
_entity_poly.pdbx_seq_one_letter_code
_entity_poly.pdbx_strand_id
1 'polypeptide(L)'
;MKRMVFLALSLLLFLTGCNWNPNHEYHAQREDIDGTNLMESGTRKNSFYEEDLQDEDYNTNQNPNFIDLTEDRPDIGDDQDKFREVIELKSEFKPGAVFINGANAYVTVHTDKSYSNKDRKKEEKKLYETLQKAMPRYHIRVTIHDND
;
A
#
# COMPACT_ATOMS: atom_id res chain seq x y z
N MET A 1 56.49 -50.80 -25.76
CA MET A 1 56.61 -49.68 -24.79
C MET A 1 55.97 -48.38 -25.27
N LYS A 2 56.29 -47.85 -26.47
CA LYS A 2 55.67 -46.61 -27.00
C LYS A 2 54.12 -46.64 -27.05
N ARG A 3 53.51 -47.78 -27.40
CA ARG A 3 52.03 -47.94 -27.43
C ARG A 3 51.39 -47.91 -26.03
N MET A 4 52.07 -48.42 -25.00
CA MET A 4 51.57 -48.33 -23.62
C MET A 4 51.77 -46.93 -23.02
N VAL A 5 52.83 -46.22 -23.42
CA VAL A 5 53.03 -44.81 -23.06
C VAL A 5 51.95 -43.92 -23.68
N PHE A 6 51.57 -44.15 -24.94
CA PHE A 6 50.46 -43.44 -25.57
C PHE A 6 49.10 -43.70 -24.89
N LEU A 7 48.88 -44.92 -24.42
CA LEU A 7 47.64 -45.31 -23.74
C LEU A 7 47.55 -44.71 -22.33
N ALA A 8 48.67 -44.64 -21.60
CA ALA A 8 48.76 -43.96 -20.31
C ALA A 8 48.62 -42.43 -20.44
N LEU A 9 49.16 -41.83 -21.50
CA LEU A 9 49.05 -40.39 -21.77
C LEU A 9 47.61 -39.99 -22.16
N SER A 10 46.91 -40.85 -22.90
CA SER A 10 45.49 -40.68 -23.22
C SER A 10 44.60 -40.75 -21.98
N LEU A 11 44.92 -41.62 -21.02
CA LEU A 11 44.15 -41.78 -19.78
C LEU A 11 44.26 -40.56 -18.85
N LEU A 12 45.42 -39.88 -18.86
CA LEU A 12 45.65 -38.64 -18.10
C LEU A 12 44.84 -37.44 -18.63
N LEU A 13 44.56 -37.39 -19.94
CA LEU A 13 43.72 -36.34 -20.55
C LEU A 13 42.24 -36.43 -20.17
N PHE A 14 41.75 -37.62 -19.77
CA PHE A 14 40.38 -37.79 -19.29
C PHE A 14 40.18 -37.44 -17.81
N LEU A 15 41.27 -37.24 -17.05
CA LEU A 15 41.21 -36.93 -15.61
C LEU A 15 41.20 -35.43 -15.28
N THR A 16 41.43 -34.53 -16.25
CA THR A 16 41.47 -33.07 -16.02
C THR A 16 40.16 -32.34 -16.34
N GLY A 17 39.08 -33.07 -16.60
CA GLY A 17 37.78 -32.53 -17.01
C GLY A 17 36.78 -32.30 -15.88
N CYS A 18 37.16 -31.69 -14.75
CA CYS A 18 36.22 -31.07 -13.80
C CYS A 18 36.90 -29.92 -13.06
N ASN A 19 37.01 -28.76 -13.72
CA ASN A 19 36.98 -27.48 -13.00
C ASN A 19 36.21 -26.47 -13.83
N TRP A 20 34.89 -26.64 -13.80
CA TRP A 20 33.95 -25.60 -14.16
C TRP A 20 33.58 -24.92 -12.83
N ASN A 21 34.03 -23.68 -12.64
CA ASN A 21 33.50 -22.81 -11.62
C ASN A 21 32.37 -21.98 -12.28
N PRO A 22 31.09 -22.35 -12.12
CA PRO A 22 30.04 -21.40 -12.34
C PRO A 22 29.93 -20.61 -11.04
N ASN A 23 30.50 -19.42 -10.98
CA ASN A 23 29.91 -18.37 -10.16
C ASN A 23 28.56 -17.95 -10.78
N HIS A 24 27.68 -18.91 -11.04
CA HIS A 24 26.31 -18.72 -11.46
C HIS A 24 25.50 -19.59 -10.51
N GLU A 25 24.85 -18.91 -9.58
CA GLU A 25 23.73 -19.40 -8.79
C GLU A 25 22.77 -20.21 -9.66
N TYR A 26 22.99 -21.52 -9.74
CA TYR A 26 21.94 -22.46 -10.07
C TYR A 26 21.19 -22.73 -8.76
N HIS A 27 20.25 -21.85 -8.46
CA HIS A 27 19.19 -22.11 -7.50
C HIS A 27 18.32 -23.23 -8.07
N ALA A 28 18.73 -24.49 -7.85
CA ALA A 28 17.76 -25.56 -7.83
C ALA A 28 16.83 -25.23 -6.66
N GLN A 29 15.66 -24.65 -6.95
CA GLN A 29 14.53 -24.60 -6.03
C GLN A 29 14.30 -26.04 -5.58
N ARG A 30 14.85 -26.37 -4.41
CA ARG A 30 14.26 -27.41 -3.59
C ARG A 30 12.92 -26.83 -3.21
N GLU A 31 11.89 -27.33 -3.87
CA GLU A 31 10.53 -27.17 -3.38
C GLU A 31 10.56 -27.49 -1.89
N ASP A 32 10.15 -26.46 -1.16
CA ASP A 32 9.89 -26.37 0.26
C ASP A 32 9.50 -27.70 0.92
N ILE A 33 10.47 -28.35 1.57
CA ILE A 33 10.10 -29.35 2.58
C ILE A 33 9.51 -28.54 3.75
N ASP A 34 8.18 -28.53 3.82
CA ASP A 34 7.29 -27.92 4.83
C ASP A 34 6.95 -26.43 4.71
N GLY A 35 7.08 -25.77 3.55
CA GLY A 35 6.39 -24.47 3.28
C GLY A 35 6.61 -23.34 4.30
N THR A 36 7.66 -23.40 5.12
CA THR A 36 7.82 -22.56 6.33
C THR A 36 8.84 -21.44 6.17
N ASN A 37 9.64 -21.44 5.10
CA ASN A 37 10.61 -20.38 4.84
C ASN A 37 10.08 -19.43 3.76
N LEU A 38 9.18 -18.53 4.16
CA LEU A 38 8.88 -17.34 3.37
C LEU A 38 10.07 -16.37 3.50
N MET A 39 10.95 -16.39 2.49
CA MET A 39 12.01 -15.40 2.22
C MET A 39 12.74 -14.89 3.48
N GLU A 40 13.49 -15.75 4.16
CA GLU A 40 14.37 -15.29 5.23
C GLU A 40 15.65 -14.65 4.66
N SER A 41 15.66 -13.31 4.76
CA SER A 41 16.77 -12.37 4.88
C SER A 41 18.19 -12.92 4.74
N GLY A 42 18.86 -12.48 3.67
CA GLY A 42 20.30 -12.68 3.50
C GLY A 42 20.88 -11.82 2.38
N THR A 43 21.44 -10.68 2.76
CA THR A 43 22.52 -10.00 2.00
C THR A 43 22.16 -9.22 0.73
N ARG A 44 21.22 -8.26 0.80
CA ARG A 44 21.23 -7.09 -0.11
C ARG A 44 20.93 -5.81 0.65
N LYS A 45 22.00 -5.17 1.13
CA LYS A 45 22.00 -3.75 1.48
C LYS A 45 21.67 -3.00 0.18
N ASN A 46 20.56 -2.27 0.12
CA ASN A 46 19.94 -1.67 -1.08
C ASN A 46 19.01 -2.63 -1.87
N SER A 47 18.06 -3.27 -1.19
CA SER A 47 16.93 -3.92 -1.87
C SER A 47 15.89 -2.86 -2.27
N PHE A 48 15.16 -3.08 -3.36
CA PHE A 48 14.09 -2.23 -3.91
C PHE A 48 12.96 -1.83 -2.92
N TYR A 49 13.00 -2.31 -1.68
CA TYR A 49 12.06 -2.01 -0.60
C TYR A 49 12.57 -0.92 0.36
N GLU A 50 13.79 -0.43 0.18
CA GLU A 50 14.30 0.77 0.86
C GLU A 50 13.97 2.00 -0.01
N GLU A 51 12.72 2.06 -0.47
CA GLU A 51 12.09 3.31 -0.88
C GLU A 51 11.52 3.89 0.41
N ASP A 52 11.81 5.17 0.70
CA ASP A 52 11.33 5.89 1.87
C ASP A 52 9.79 5.90 1.91
N LEU A 53 9.17 4.84 2.41
CA LEU A 53 7.72 4.72 2.59
C LEU A 53 7.22 5.60 3.75
N GLN A 54 8.10 6.25 4.50
CA GLN A 54 7.73 7.11 5.61
C GLN A 54 7.12 8.46 5.17
N ASP A 55 7.28 8.86 3.91
CA ASP A 55 6.83 10.17 3.43
C ASP A 55 5.57 10.12 2.53
N GLU A 56 5.09 8.94 2.13
CA GLU A 56 3.87 8.79 1.32
C GLU A 56 2.78 8.01 2.07
N ASP A 57 2.15 8.67 3.03
CA ASP A 57 0.90 8.23 3.71
C ASP A 57 -0.32 8.30 2.76
N TYR A 58 -0.14 7.86 1.51
CA TYR A 58 -1.13 7.94 0.45
C TYR A 58 -1.28 6.62 -0.30
N ASN A 59 -1.39 5.51 0.44
CA ASN A 59 -2.14 4.39 -0.08
C ASN A 59 -3.64 4.77 -0.01
N THR A 60 -4.16 5.38 -1.06
CA THR A 60 -5.62 5.52 -1.16
C THR A 60 -6.18 4.14 -1.50
N ASN A 61 -6.97 3.53 -0.61
CA ASN A 61 -7.61 2.24 -0.86
C ASN A 61 -8.54 2.34 -2.08
N GLN A 62 -8.01 2.13 -3.29
CA GLN A 62 -8.73 2.29 -4.55
C GLN A 62 -9.73 1.15 -4.77
N ASN A 63 -9.58 0.02 -4.08
CA ASN A 63 -10.45 -1.14 -4.22
C ASN A 63 -10.48 -2.01 -2.96
N PRO A 64 -11.59 -2.04 -2.21
CA PRO A 64 -11.70 -2.83 -0.99
C PRO A 64 -11.66 -4.36 -1.22
N ASN A 65 -11.84 -4.81 -2.47
CA ASN A 65 -11.79 -6.23 -2.82
C ASN A 65 -10.39 -6.73 -3.20
N PHE A 66 -9.38 -5.85 -3.26
CA PHE A 66 -8.01 -6.30 -3.45
C PHE A 66 -7.42 -6.79 -2.12
N ILE A 67 -6.80 -7.96 -2.14
CA ILE A 67 -5.99 -8.44 -1.01
C ILE A 67 -4.71 -7.62 -1.04
N ASP A 68 -4.63 -6.62 -0.16
CA ASP A 68 -3.39 -5.89 0.09
C ASP A 68 -2.56 -6.68 1.11
N LEU A 69 -1.30 -6.94 0.78
CA LEU A 69 -0.34 -7.69 1.61
C LEU A 69 0.65 -6.77 2.33
N THR A 70 0.49 -5.46 2.22
CA THR A 70 1.30 -4.46 2.93
C THR A 70 0.81 -4.27 4.37
N GLU A 71 1.73 -3.90 5.27
CA GLU A 71 1.42 -3.68 6.70
C GLU A 71 0.55 -2.41 6.89
N ASP A 72 0.74 -1.40 6.04
CA ASP A 72 0.03 -0.11 6.05
C ASP A 72 -1.20 -0.12 5.12
N ARG A 73 -2.09 -1.11 5.32
CA ARG A 73 -3.33 -1.19 4.54
C ARG A 73 -4.30 -0.11 4.99
N PRO A 74 -4.84 0.71 4.08
CA PRO A 74 -5.74 1.79 4.47
C PRO A 74 -7.07 1.24 4.96
N ASP A 75 -7.44 1.66 6.15
CA ASP A 75 -8.64 1.24 6.84
C ASP A 75 -9.73 2.32 6.83
N ILE A 76 -10.83 2.05 7.54
CA ILE A 76 -11.94 2.99 7.63
C ILE A 76 -11.53 4.26 8.40
N GLY A 77 -10.58 4.15 9.34
CA GLY A 77 -9.97 5.27 10.05
C GLY A 77 -9.25 6.21 9.09
N ASP A 78 -8.45 5.69 8.18
CA ASP A 78 -7.73 6.50 7.18
C ASP A 78 -8.70 7.26 6.26
N ASP A 79 -9.78 6.59 5.84
CA ASP A 79 -10.85 7.25 5.08
C ASP A 79 -11.53 8.36 5.90
N GLN A 80 -11.75 8.15 7.20
CA GLN A 80 -12.29 9.19 8.10
C GLN A 80 -11.34 10.37 8.24
N ASP A 81 -10.04 10.12 8.35
CA ASP A 81 -9.02 11.16 8.46
C ASP A 81 -8.90 11.94 7.16
N LYS A 82 -9.02 11.29 5.99
CA LYS A 82 -9.10 11.98 4.71
C LYS A 82 -10.32 12.89 4.62
N PHE A 83 -11.49 12.47 5.15
CA PHE A 83 -12.65 13.37 5.24
C PHE A 83 -12.34 14.61 6.10
N ARG A 84 -11.72 14.43 7.27
CA ARG A 84 -11.34 15.55 8.16
C ARG A 84 -10.36 16.50 7.49
N GLU A 85 -9.31 15.97 6.87
CA GLU A 85 -8.29 16.74 6.16
C GLU A 85 -8.91 17.57 5.02
N VAL A 86 -9.80 16.98 4.21
CA VAL A 86 -10.46 17.72 3.12
C VAL A 86 -11.32 18.85 3.67
N ILE A 87 -12.02 18.65 4.79
CA ILE A 87 -12.83 19.68 5.46
C ILE A 87 -11.92 20.84 5.91
N GLU A 88 -10.80 20.54 6.56
CA GLU A 88 -9.84 21.54 7.04
C GLU A 88 -9.19 22.34 5.91
N LEU A 89 -8.81 21.66 4.81
CA LEU A 89 -8.08 22.28 3.71
C LEU A 89 -8.98 23.03 2.72
N LYS A 90 -10.25 22.61 2.58
CA LYS A 90 -11.14 23.09 1.49
C LYS A 90 -12.37 23.83 1.97
N SER A 91 -12.58 23.95 3.28
CA SER A 91 -13.75 24.63 3.83
C SER A 91 -13.40 25.54 5.01
N GLU A 92 -14.36 26.34 5.44
CA GLU A 92 -14.26 27.18 6.64
C GLU A 92 -14.82 26.49 7.90
N PHE A 93 -15.27 25.24 7.77
CA PHE A 93 -15.86 24.48 8.86
C PHE A 93 -14.79 23.76 9.68
N LYS A 94 -15.06 23.59 10.97
CA LYS A 94 -14.26 22.73 11.84
C LYS A 94 -14.75 21.29 11.67
N PRO A 95 -13.88 20.31 11.41
CA PRO A 95 -14.29 18.92 11.30
C PRO A 95 -14.86 18.42 12.63
N GLY A 96 -15.96 17.68 12.55
CA GLY A 96 -16.58 17.01 13.69
C GLY A 96 -16.51 15.48 13.51
N ALA A 97 -17.60 14.81 13.91
CA ALA A 97 -17.70 13.36 13.78
C ALA A 97 -17.81 12.94 12.30
N VAL A 98 -17.01 11.95 11.92
CA VAL A 98 -17.12 11.23 10.65
C VAL A 98 -17.40 9.77 10.96
N PHE A 99 -18.51 9.25 10.44
CA PHE A 99 -18.90 7.86 10.61
C PHE A 99 -19.14 7.21 9.25
N ILE A 100 -18.49 6.08 9.00
CA ILE A 100 -18.60 5.35 7.74
C ILE A 100 -19.27 4.00 8.02
N ASN A 101 -20.31 3.69 7.26
CA ASN A 101 -20.99 2.40 7.28
C ASN A 101 -21.20 1.89 5.86
N GLY A 102 -20.37 0.92 5.47
CA GLY A 102 -20.31 0.42 4.10
C GLY A 102 -20.03 1.55 3.12
N ALA A 103 -20.92 1.73 2.14
CA ALA A 103 -20.80 2.78 1.13
C ALA A 103 -21.36 4.15 1.56
N ASN A 104 -21.79 4.33 2.81
CA ASN A 104 -22.36 5.59 3.29
C ASN A 104 -21.41 6.27 4.28
N ALA A 105 -21.19 7.57 4.11
CA ALA A 105 -20.41 8.41 5.02
C ALA A 105 -21.30 9.51 5.61
N TYR A 106 -21.29 9.63 6.94
CA TYR A 106 -22.01 10.64 7.69
C TYR A 106 -20.99 11.61 8.28
N VAL A 107 -21.04 12.85 7.82
CA VAL A 107 -20.04 13.88 8.13
C VAL A 107 -20.73 15.01 8.87
N THR A 108 -20.28 15.24 10.10
CA THR A 108 -20.70 16.36 10.93
C THR A 108 -19.61 17.40 10.96
N VAL A 109 -19.96 18.67 10.78
CA VAL A 109 -19.03 19.80 10.89
C VAL A 109 -19.58 20.91 11.76
N HIS A 110 -18.68 21.69 12.34
CA HIS A 110 -19.02 22.78 13.25
C HIS A 110 -18.66 24.14 12.67
N THR A 111 -19.41 25.16 13.06
CA THR A 111 -19.21 26.56 12.66
C THR A 111 -19.59 27.51 13.78
N ASP A 112 -18.87 28.62 13.86
CA ASP A 112 -19.17 29.71 14.77
C ASP A 112 -20.19 30.70 14.16
N LYS A 113 -20.63 30.47 12.91
CA LYS A 113 -21.65 31.27 12.21
C LYS A 113 -23.03 30.66 12.42
N SER A 114 -24.01 31.49 12.75
CA SER A 114 -25.41 31.07 12.78
C SER A 114 -26.01 31.12 11.38
N TYR A 115 -26.68 30.04 10.95
CA TYR A 115 -27.28 29.95 9.61
C TYR A 115 -28.80 29.87 9.68
N SER A 116 -29.48 30.53 8.74
CA SER A 116 -30.88 30.22 8.49
C SER A 116 -31.01 28.79 7.94
N ASN A 117 -32.18 28.15 8.11
CA ASN A 117 -32.43 26.81 7.56
C ASN A 117 -32.17 26.72 6.04
N LYS A 118 -32.36 27.81 5.30
CA LYS A 118 -32.12 27.85 3.85
C LYS A 118 -30.63 27.96 3.54
N ASP A 119 -29.91 28.80 4.27
CA ASP A 119 -28.47 28.99 4.07
C ASP A 119 -27.68 27.76 4.53
N ARG A 120 -28.09 27.12 5.64
CA ARG A 120 -27.52 25.86 6.12
C ARG A 120 -27.55 24.79 5.03
N LYS A 121 -28.72 24.56 4.40
CA LYS A 121 -28.86 23.60 3.29
C LYS A 121 -27.99 23.94 2.08
N LYS A 122 -27.77 25.23 1.82
CA LYS A 122 -26.90 25.67 0.72
C LYS A 122 -25.45 25.34 1.01
N GLU A 123 -24.99 25.61 2.23
CA GLU A 123 -23.62 25.29 2.64
C GLU A 123 -23.39 23.79 2.79
N GLU A 124 -24.36 23.02 3.31
CA GLU A 124 -24.33 21.56 3.32
C GLU A 124 -24.15 20.99 1.91
N LYS A 125 -24.89 21.51 0.94
CA LYS A 125 -24.75 21.10 -0.47
C LYS A 125 -23.35 21.41 -1.03
N LYS A 126 -22.82 22.60 -0.73
CA LYS A 126 -21.48 23.01 -1.18
C LYS A 126 -20.39 22.12 -0.59
N LEU A 127 -20.49 21.81 0.70
CA LEU A 127 -19.56 20.91 1.36
C LEU A 127 -19.71 19.47 0.83
N TYR A 128 -20.93 19.00 0.62
CA TYR A 128 -21.19 17.71 -0.04
C TYR A 128 -20.48 17.63 -1.41
N GLU A 129 -20.63 18.63 -2.28
CA GLU A 129 -19.99 18.63 -3.60
C GLU A 129 -18.45 18.61 -3.50
N THR A 130 -17.89 19.25 -2.47
CA THR A 130 -16.45 19.27 -2.22
C THR A 130 -15.96 17.90 -1.78
N LEU A 131 -16.64 17.29 -0.81
CA LEU A 131 -16.29 15.98 -0.28
C LEU A 131 -16.53 14.87 -1.31
N GLN A 132 -17.60 14.95 -2.12
CA GLN A 132 -17.87 13.97 -3.17
C GLN A 132 -16.80 13.96 -4.26
N LYS A 133 -16.20 15.13 -4.57
CA LYS A 133 -15.09 15.21 -5.52
C LYS A 133 -13.82 14.56 -4.97
N ALA A 134 -13.56 14.70 -3.67
CA ALA A 134 -12.39 14.11 -3.02
C ALA A 134 -12.57 12.61 -2.75
N MET A 135 -13.77 12.21 -2.33
CA MET A 135 -14.11 10.87 -1.85
C MET A 135 -15.27 10.26 -2.66
N PRO A 136 -15.09 10.02 -3.97
CA PRO A 136 -16.18 9.67 -4.89
C PRO A 136 -16.86 8.32 -4.60
N ARG A 137 -16.20 7.44 -3.82
CA ARG A 137 -16.69 6.11 -3.44
C ARG A 137 -17.89 6.13 -2.50
N TYR A 138 -18.06 7.19 -1.70
CA TYR A 138 -19.08 7.23 -0.64
C TYR A 138 -20.33 7.99 -1.05
N HIS A 139 -21.45 7.57 -0.49
CA HIS A 139 -22.69 8.35 -0.43
C HIS A 139 -22.62 9.24 0.80
N ILE A 140 -22.30 10.51 0.60
CA ILE A 140 -21.97 11.43 1.69
C ILE A 140 -23.23 12.17 2.16
N ARG A 141 -23.46 12.19 3.48
CA ARG A 141 -24.46 13.03 4.14
C ARG A 141 -23.75 14.00 5.06
N VAL A 142 -23.96 15.29 4.82
CA VAL A 142 -23.34 16.38 5.58
C VAL A 142 -24.38 16.98 6.53
N THR A 143 -23.98 17.23 7.76
CA THR A 143 -24.75 18.00 8.76
C THR A 143 -23.88 19.11 9.32
N ILE A 144 -24.36 20.35 9.27
CA ILE A 144 -23.68 21.51 9.87
C ILE A 144 -24.33 21.82 11.22
N HIS A 145 -23.53 21.81 12.29
CA HIS A 145 -23.92 22.30 13.61
C HIS A 145 -23.36 23.71 13.82
N ASP A 146 -24.26 24.68 13.92
CA ASP A 146 -23.98 26.01 14.44
C ASP A 146 -23.91 25.97 15.97
N ASN A 147 -22.96 26.71 16.55
CA ASN A 147 -23.00 27.04 17.97
C ASN A 147 -24.16 28.04 18.17
N ASP A 148 -25.23 27.60 18.84
CA ASP A 148 -26.32 28.45 19.34
C ASP A 148 -25.83 29.46 20.38
#